data_AF-A0A352M415-F1
#
_entry.id   AF-A0A352M415-F1
#
_cell.length_a   1.000
_cell.length_b   1.000
_cell.length_c   1.000
_cell.angle_alpha   90.00
_cell.angle_beta   90.00
_cell.angle_gamma   90.00
#
_symmetry.space_group_name_H-M   'P 1'
#
loop_
_entity.id
_entity.type
_entity.pdbx_description
1 polymer ?
#
loop_
_entity_poly.entity_id
_entity_poly.type
_entity_poly.pdbx_seq_one_letter_code
_entity_poly.pdbx_strand_id
1 'polypeptide(L)'
;MIFLLVTAAVFLGEKITIMKVSGVLVLLYGASLLNRQKSLWLSISAMAKDRACRLMLICSFFMAIGRTIDGFFIKSFDPLLYAILIYSFMSAFLLVYVLYDGQLKAARDLYYSRKAVTLTAGAVNAYTYLFLLYAITKIDVSVAEPASMLSMVVTVILSHFMLGENIKGRLAGVLVIIAGSWALFV
;
A
#
# COMPACT_ATOMS: atom_id res chain seq x y z
N MET A 1 1.06 -4.76 -6.92
CA MET A 1 2.40 -4.57 -7.52
C MET A 1 2.44 -4.97 -8.98
N ILE A 2 2.18 -6.25 -9.32
CA ILE A 2 2.20 -6.71 -10.72
C ILE A 2 1.19 -5.92 -11.58
N PHE A 3 -0.06 -5.81 -11.11
CA PHE A 3 -1.07 -5.02 -11.81
C PHE A 3 -0.66 -3.56 -11.99
N LEU A 4 -0.06 -2.96 -10.96
CA LEU A 4 0.38 -1.56 -11.00
C LEU A 4 1.54 -1.34 -11.98
N LEU A 5 2.49 -2.28 -12.06
CA LEU A 5 3.58 -2.19 -13.03
C LEU A 5 3.05 -2.28 -14.47
N VAL A 6 2.06 -3.15 -14.71
CA VAL A 6 1.41 -3.29 -16.03
C VAL A 6 0.58 -2.03 -16.36
N THR A 7 -0.27 -1.56 -15.45
CA THR A 7 -1.11 -0.38 -15.71
C THR A 7 -0.28 0.89 -15.84
N ALA A 8 0.76 1.09 -15.04
CA ALA A 8 1.65 2.24 -15.17
C ALA A 8 2.41 2.23 -16.52
N ALA A 9 2.88 1.07 -16.99
CA ALA A 9 3.54 0.98 -18.29
C ALA A 9 2.60 1.27 -19.46
N VAL A 10 1.36 0.77 -19.40
CA VAL A 10 0.37 0.94 -20.48
C VAL A 10 -0.22 2.36 -20.49
N PHE A 11 -0.55 2.93 -19.32
CA PHE A 11 -1.25 4.21 -19.24
C PHE A 11 -0.34 5.42 -19.01
N LEU A 12 0.78 5.28 -18.29
CA LEU A 12 1.73 6.38 -18.07
C LEU A 12 2.90 6.36 -19.05
N GLY A 13 3.05 5.29 -19.84
CA GLY A 13 4.19 5.12 -20.75
C GLY A 13 5.53 4.96 -20.03
N GLU A 14 5.52 4.54 -18.76
CA GLU A 14 6.74 4.31 -18.00
C GLU A 14 7.58 3.20 -18.64
N LYS A 15 8.88 3.43 -18.84
CA LYS A 15 9.78 2.39 -19.34
C LYS A 15 9.92 1.31 -18.27
N ILE A 16 9.43 0.11 -18.57
CA ILE A 16 9.70 -1.08 -17.78
C ILE A 16 11.12 -1.54 -18.09
N THR A 17 12.05 -1.29 -17.16
CA THR A 17 13.40 -1.85 -17.22
C THR A 17 13.42 -3.24 -16.57
N ILE A 18 14.32 -4.12 -17.04
CA ILE A 18 14.56 -5.46 -16.46
C ILE A 18 14.80 -5.36 -14.94
N MET A 19 15.51 -4.31 -14.49
CA MET A 19 15.77 -4.00 -13.08
C MET A 19 14.48 -3.79 -12.27
N LYS A 20 13.50 -3.07 -12.84
CA LYS A 20 12.20 -2.83 -12.18
C LYS A 20 11.43 -4.13 -11.99
N VAL A 21 11.44 -5.00 -13.00
CA VAL A 21 10.78 -6.31 -12.94
C VAL A 21 11.45 -7.21 -11.91
N SER A 22 12.79 -7.29 -11.90
CA SER A 22 13.51 -8.09 -10.90
C SER A 22 13.30 -7.56 -9.48
N GLY A 23 13.33 -6.23 -9.28
CA GLY A 23 13.08 -5.62 -7.97
C GLY A 23 11.68 -5.94 -7.45
N VAL A 24 10.64 -5.84 -8.28
CA VAL A 24 9.28 -6.24 -7.91
C VAL A 24 9.18 -7.73 -7.57
N LEU A 25 9.84 -8.61 -8.32
CA LEU A 25 9.85 -10.05 -8.02
C LEU A 25 10.53 -10.35 -6.68
N VAL A 26 11.66 -9.69 -6.39
CA VAL A 26 12.37 -9.82 -5.11
C VAL A 26 11.52 -9.30 -3.96
N LEU A 27 10.82 -8.17 -4.14
CA LEU A 27 9.90 -7.62 -3.14
C LEU A 27 8.71 -8.56 -2.87
N LEU A 28 8.13 -9.15 -3.92
CA LEU A 28 7.07 -10.16 -3.78
C LEU A 28 7.56 -11.39 -3.00
N TYR A 29 8.77 -11.83 -3.28
CA TYR A 29 9.40 -12.94 -2.55
C TYR A 29 9.65 -12.58 -1.07
N GLY A 30 10.18 -11.39 -0.80
CA GLY A 30 10.41 -10.89 0.57
C GLY A 30 9.12 -10.73 1.37
N ALA A 31 8.07 -10.19 0.77
CA ALA A 31 6.74 -10.09 1.39
C ALA A 31 6.13 -11.47 1.67
N SER A 32 6.31 -12.44 0.77
CA SER A 32 5.86 -13.82 1.01
C SER A 32 6.62 -14.49 2.16
N LEU A 33 7.93 -14.28 2.24
CA LEU A 33 8.77 -14.80 3.33
C LEU A 33 8.38 -14.21 4.68
N LEU A 34 7.99 -12.93 4.69
CA LEU A 34 7.50 -12.25 5.89
C LEU A 34 6.17 -12.84 6.40
N ASN A 35 5.28 -13.22 5.50
CA ASN A 35 3.93 -13.68 5.85
C ASN A 35 3.82 -15.17 6.20
N ARG A 36 4.95 -15.89 6.23
CA ARG A 36 5.12 -17.28 6.71
C ARG A 36 3.93 -18.22 6.46
N GLN A 37 3.40 -18.24 5.23
CA GLN A 37 2.59 -19.37 4.76
C GLN A 37 3.51 -20.40 4.08
N LYS A 38 3.25 -21.68 4.34
CA LYS A 38 4.20 -22.80 4.15
C LYS A 38 4.67 -23.06 2.71
N SER A 39 4.09 -22.44 1.67
CA SER A 39 4.66 -22.43 0.31
C SER A 39 4.00 -21.40 -0.63
N LEU A 40 4.78 -20.86 -1.58
CA LEU A 40 4.30 -19.98 -2.67
C LEU A 40 3.22 -20.65 -3.53
N TRP A 41 3.33 -21.97 -3.73
CA TRP A 41 2.36 -22.77 -4.49
C TRP A 41 1.01 -22.91 -3.77
N LEU A 42 1.02 -23.02 -2.44
CA LEU A 42 -0.22 -22.98 -1.64
C LEU A 42 -0.89 -21.61 -1.73
N SER A 43 -0.13 -20.51 -1.72
CA SER A 43 -0.70 -19.18 -1.91
C SER A 43 -1.32 -19.01 -3.30
N ILE A 44 -0.66 -19.44 -4.36
CA ILE A 44 -1.21 -19.38 -5.74
C ILE A 44 -2.47 -20.25 -5.86
N SER A 45 -2.47 -21.45 -5.28
CA SER A 45 -3.64 -22.34 -5.29
C SER A 45 -4.80 -21.78 -4.43
N ALA A 46 -4.50 -21.20 -3.27
CA ALA A 46 -5.48 -20.54 -2.40
C ALA A 46 -6.08 -19.30 -3.05
N MET A 47 -5.31 -18.55 -3.84
CA MET A 47 -5.83 -17.40 -4.60
C MET A 47 -6.94 -17.78 -5.58
N ALA A 48 -6.90 -18.98 -6.16
CA ALA A 48 -7.94 -19.46 -7.06
C ALA A 48 -9.15 -20.05 -6.31
N LYS A 49 -8.92 -20.69 -5.16
CA LYS A 49 -9.92 -21.49 -4.44
C LYS A 49 -10.72 -20.69 -3.40
N ASP A 50 -10.09 -19.70 -2.76
CA ASP A 50 -10.70 -18.93 -1.68
C ASP A 50 -11.38 -17.65 -2.20
N ARG A 51 -12.63 -17.42 -1.75
CA ARG A 51 -13.40 -16.23 -2.07
C ARG A 51 -12.76 -14.97 -1.50
N ALA A 52 -12.17 -15.04 -0.31
CA ALA A 52 -11.49 -13.90 0.31
C ALA A 52 -10.26 -13.47 -0.51
N CYS A 53 -9.46 -14.44 -0.96
CA CYS A 53 -8.28 -14.16 -1.79
C CYS A 53 -8.67 -13.57 -3.16
N ARG A 54 -9.76 -14.05 -3.78
CA ARG A 54 -10.27 -13.45 -5.04
C ARG A 54 -10.73 -12.01 -4.86
N LEU A 55 -11.44 -11.70 -3.78
CA LEU A 55 -11.85 -10.33 -3.50
C LEU A 55 -10.65 -9.42 -3.28
N MET A 56 -9.62 -9.89 -2.57
CA MET A 56 -8.38 -9.15 -2.37
C MET A 56 -7.63 -8.90 -3.69
N LEU A 57 -7.62 -9.87 -4.61
CA LEU A 57 -7.09 -9.70 -5.96
C LEU A 57 -7.82 -8.58 -6.72
N ILE A 58 -9.16 -8.61 -6.72
CA ILE A 58 -9.98 -7.58 -7.35
C ILE A 58 -9.72 -6.20 -6.73
N CYS A 59 -9.68 -6.10 -5.39
CA CYS A 59 -9.31 -4.86 -4.70
C CYS A 59 -7.93 -4.36 -5.12
N SER A 60 -6.93 -5.25 -5.22
CA SER A 60 -5.58 -4.87 -5.62
C SER A 60 -5.50 -4.36 -7.07
N PHE A 61 -6.38 -4.88 -7.94
CA PHE A 61 -6.50 -4.42 -9.33
C PHE A 61 -7.14 -3.02 -9.40
N PHE A 62 -8.24 -2.78 -8.69
CA PHE A 62 -8.83 -1.44 -8.61
C PHE A 62 -7.89 -0.42 -7.98
N MET A 63 -7.16 -0.83 -6.94
CA MET A 63 -6.14 0.01 -6.32
C MET A 63 -5.02 0.36 -7.30
N ALA A 64 -4.57 -0.58 -8.12
CA ALA A 64 -3.58 -0.32 -9.17
C ALA A 64 -4.07 0.70 -10.20
N ILE A 65 -5.33 0.60 -10.65
CA ILE A 65 -5.96 1.59 -11.53
C ILE A 65 -5.99 2.96 -10.85
N GLY A 66 -6.48 3.03 -9.61
CA GLY A 66 -6.52 4.28 -8.83
C GLY A 66 -5.16 4.94 -8.71
N ARG A 67 -4.11 4.18 -8.38
CA ARG A 67 -2.74 4.73 -8.31
C ARG A 67 -2.16 5.15 -9.65
N THR A 68 -2.57 4.49 -10.73
CA THR A 68 -2.17 4.91 -12.09
C THR A 68 -2.83 6.24 -12.43
N ILE A 69 -4.10 6.43 -12.07
CA ILE A 69 -4.82 7.70 -12.20
C ILE A 69 -4.13 8.78 -11.35
N ASP A 70 -3.82 8.51 -10.08
CA ASP A 70 -3.09 9.43 -9.21
C ASP A 70 -1.79 9.92 -9.87
N GLY A 71 -0.98 8.98 -10.38
CA GLY A 71 0.28 9.31 -11.06
C GLY A 71 0.14 10.10 -12.36
N PHE A 72 -1.01 10.01 -13.03
CA PHE A 72 -1.29 10.82 -14.21
C PHE A 72 -1.71 12.26 -13.83
N PHE A 73 -2.62 12.41 -12.87
CA PHE A 73 -3.14 13.73 -12.47
C PHE A 73 -2.11 14.54 -11.67
N ILE A 74 -1.27 13.89 -10.86
CA ILE A 74 -0.27 14.58 -10.02
C ILE A 74 0.86 15.25 -10.82
N LYS A 75 1.06 14.83 -12.08
CA LYS A 75 2.00 15.48 -13.00
C LYS A 75 1.48 16.80 -13.56
N SER A 76 0.16 16.99 -13.55
CA SER A 76 -0.52 18.16 -14.12
C SER A 76 -1.06 19.13 -13.07
N PHE A 77 -1.30 18.66 -11.85
CA PHE A 77 -1.89 19.43 -10.75
C PHE A 77 -0.97 19.48 -9.54
N ASP A 78 -1.17 20.51 -8.69
CA ASP A 78 -0.46 20.62 -7.43
C ASP A 78 -0.80 19.44 -6.48
N PRO A 79 0.21 18.76 -5.88
CA PRO A 79 -0.03 17.60 -5.06
C PRO A 79 -0.87 17.83 -3.81
N LEU A 80 -0.80 19.01 -3.22
CA LEU A 80 -1.56 19.35 -2.02
C LEU A 80 -3.04 19.51 -2.38
N LEU A 81 -3.35 20.23 -3.45
CA LEU A 81 -4.72 20.42 -3.92
C LEU A 81 -5.36 19.08 -4.32
N TYR A 82 -4.60 18.22 -5.00
CA TYR A 82 -5.08 16.89 -5.38
C TYR A 82 -5.38 16.02 -4.15
N ALA A 83 -4.49 16.01 -3.17
CA ALA A 83 -4.68 15.27 -1.92
C ALA A 83 -5.93 15.72 -1.16
N ILE A 84 -6.15 17.04 -1.05
CA ILE A 84 -7.33 17.62 -0.39
C ILE A 84 -8.60 17.15 -1.11
N LEU A 85 -8.65 17.25 -2.44
CA LEU A 85 -9.82 16.87 -3.23
C LEU A 85 -10.17 15.38 -3.07
N ILE A 86 -9.17 14.50 -3.21
CA ILE A 86 -9.32 13.04 -3.07
C ILE A 86 -9.81 12.70 -1.66
N TYR A 87 -9.18 13.26 -0.62
CA TYR A 87 -9.57 12.97 0.76
C TYR A 87 -10.96 13.52 1.11
N SER A 88 -11.32 14.71 0.60
CA SER A 88 -12.68 15.24 0.76
C SER A 88 -13.70 14.32 0.11
N PHE A 89 -13.45 13.83 -1.11
CA PHE A 89 -14.34 12.91 -1.81
C PHE A 89 -14.44 11.56 -1.11
N MET A 90 -13.31 10.97 -0.70
CA MET A 90 -13.27 9.74 0.08
C MET A 90 -14.01 9.87 1.41
N SER A 91 -13.82 10.98 2.12
CA SER A 91 -14.50 11.23 3.40
C SER A 91 -16.00 11.37 3.21
N ALA A 92 -16.46 12.05 2.15
CA ALA A 92 -17.88 12.16 1.85
C ALA A 92 -18.49 10.79 1.52
N PHE A 93 -17.80 9.99 0.71
CA PHE A 93 -18.25 8.65 0.36
C PHE A 93 -18.31 7.71 1.58
N LEU A 94 -17.28 7.71 2.42
CA LEU A 94 -17.25 6.95 3.67
C LEU A 94 -18.36 7.40 4.63
N LEU A 95 -18.64 8.70 4.69
CA LEU A 95 -19.72 9.23 5.53
C LEU A 95 -21.09 8.72 5.04
N VAL A 96 -21.36 8.76 3.73
CA VAL A 96 -22.59 8.21 3.15
C VAL A 96 -22.69 6.70 3.41
N TYR A 97 -21.59 5.97 3.29
CA TYR A 97 -21.56 4.53 3.55
C TYR A 97 -21.85 4.21 5.03
N VAL A 98 -21.24 4.93 5.97
CA VAL A 98 -21.48 4.76 7.41
C VAL A 98 -22.91 5.15 7.81
N LEU A 99 -23.49 6.17 7.15
CA LEU A 99 -24.90 6.53 7.32
C LEU A 99 -25.81 5.38 6.84
N TYR A 100 -25.52 4.79 5.68
CA TYR A 100 -26.30 3.70 5.09
C TYR A 100 -26.22 2.41 5.92
N ASP A 101 -25.04 2.07 6.42
CA ASP A 101 -24.81 0.85 7.21
C ASP A 101 -25.25 0.99 8.68
N GLY A 102 -25.73 2.17 9.10
CA GLY A 102 -26.24 2.43 10.44
C GLY A 102 -25.17 2.44 11.56
N GLN A 103 -23.89 2.31 11.21
CA GLN A 103 -22.78 2.20 12.18
C GLN A 103 -22.30 3.55 12.76
N LEU A 104 -23.06 4.64 12.57
CA LEU A 104 -22.72 5.97 13.08
C LEU A 104 -22.45 5.99 14.59
N LYS A 105 -23.22 5.21 15.35
CA LYS A 105 -23.03 5.13 16.81
C LYS A 105 -21.67 4.53 17.16
N ALA A 106 -21.29 3.43 16.51
CA ALA A 106 -19.99 2.79 16.70
C ALA A 106 -18.82 3.71 16.27
N ALA A 107 -18.95 4.40 15.12
CA ALA A 107 -17.95 5.36 14.67
C ALA A 107 -17.79 6.54 15.66
N ARG A 108 -18.91 7.03 16.19
CA ARG A 108 -18.91 8.10 17.19
C ARG A 108 -18.31 7.63 18.51
N ASP A 109 -18.69 6.46 19.00
CA ASP A 109 -18.19 5.92 20.27
C ASP A 109 -16.68 5.69 20.21
N LEU A 110 -16.17 5.18 19.08
CA LEU A 110 -14.73 5.04 18.86
C LEU A 110 -14.02 6.40 18.85
N TYR A 111 -14.60 7.41 18.19
CA TYR A 111 -14.06 8.76 18.19
C TYR A 111 -14.00 9.33 19.60
N TYR A 112 -15.07 9.26 20.39
CA TYR A 112 -15.09 9.82 21.75
C TYR A 112 -14.25 9.02 22.75
N SER A 113 -14.19 7.70 22.62
CA SER A 113 -13.40 6.83 23.49
C SER A 113 -11.89 7.04 23.31
N ARG A 114 -11.42 7.28 22.07
CA ARG A 114 -9.99 7.38 21.75
C ARG A 114 -9.64 8.56 20.85
N LYS A 115 -10.18 9.75 21.14
CA LYS A 115 -10.00 10.99 20.34
C LYS A 115 -8.57 11.23 19.88
N ALA A 116 -7.61 11.18 20.81
CA ALA A 116 -6.21 11.46 20.51
C ALA A 116 -5.62 10.45 19.51
N VAL A 117 -5.91 9.16 19.67
CA VAL A 117 -5.41 8.10 18.77
C VAL A 117 -6.07 8.22 17.40
N THR A 118 -7.37 8.46 17.34
CA THR A 118 -8.10 8.60 16.08
C THR A 118 -7.63 9.82 15.28
N LEU A 119 -7.42 10.96 15.94
CA LEU A 119 -6.96 12.19 15.30
C LEU A 119 -5.51 12.06 14.81
N THR A 120 -4.63 11.50 15.63
CA THR A 120 -3.23 11.28 15.25
C THR A 120 -3.09 10.27 14.12
N ALA A 121 -3.84 9.17 14.14
CA ALA A 121 -3.87 8.20 13.04
C ALA A 121 -4.35 8.83 11.73
N GLY A 122 -5.40 9.65 11.78
CA GLY A 122 -5.90 10.38 10.61
C GLY A 122 -4.87 11.35 10.05
N ALA A 123 -4.22 12.14 10.91
CA ALA A 123 -3.18 13.07 10.51
C ALA A 123 -1.97 12.34 9.88
N VAL A 124 -1.46 11.30 10.54
CA VAL A 124 -0.34 10.49 10.03
C VAL A 124 -0.68 9.88 8.68
N ASN A 125 -1.89 9.36 8.49
CA ASN A 125 -2.32 8.81 7.20
C ASN A 125 -2.35 9.89 6.11
N ALA A 126 -2.91 11.07 6.40
CA ALA A 126 -2.98 12.18 5.45
C ALA A 126 -1.59 12.64 5.00
N TYR A 127 -0.65 12.81 5.95
CA TYR A 127 0.73 13.15 5.64
C TYR A 127 1.45 12.04 4.86
N THR A 128 1.20 10.77 5.20
CA THR A 128 1.79 9.63 4.48
C THR A 128 1.39 9.65 3.01
N TYR A 129 0.10 9.88 2.71
CA TYR A 129 -0.36 9.97 1.33
C TYR A 129 0.17 11.21 0.60
N LEU A 130 0.22 12.36 1.27
CA LEU A 130 0.80 13.57 0.70
C LEU A 130 2.28 13.38 0.31
N PHE A 131 3.08 12.76 1.19
CA PHE A 131 4.47 12.43 0.88
C PHE A 131 4.60 11.41 -0.24
N LEU A 132 3.68 10.45 -0.31
CA LEU A 132 3.65 9.49 -1.41
C LEU A 132 3.35 10.16 -2.76
N LEU A 133 2.38 11.09 -2.80
CA LEU A 133 2.10 11.89 -3.99
C LEU A 133 3.31 12.73 -4.40
N TYR A 134 3.97 13.37 -3.43
CA TYR A 134 5.19 14.14 -3.69
C TYR A 134 6.35 13.25 -4.15
N ALA A 135 6.41 11.98 -3.73
CA ALA A 135 7.38 11.03 -4.27
C ALA A 135 7.05 10.69 -5.73
N ILE A 136 5.78 10.45 -6.06
CA ILE A 136 5.33 10.12 -7.42
C ILE A 136 5.58 11.27 -8.42
N THR A 137 5.67 12.53 -7.98
CA THR A 137 6.07 13.62 -8.89
C THR A 137 7.54 13.55 -9.29
N LYS A 138 8.41 12.91 -8.49
CA LYS A 138 9.85 12.83 -8.72
C LYS A 138 10.33 11.48 -9.25
N ILE A 139 9.62 10.41 -8.94
CA ILE A 139 9.94 9.05 -9.35
C ILE A 139 8.71 8.36 -9.92
N ASP A 140 8.94 7.35 -10.75
CA ASP A 140 7.88 6.55 -11.36
C ASP A 140 6.97 5.90 -10.31
N VAL A 141 5.66 5.83 -10.61
CA VAL A 141 4.65 5.22 -9.72
C VAL A 141 5.00 3.76 -9.44
N SER A 142 5.55 3.08 -10.47
CA SER A 142 6.03 1.71 -10.40
C SER A 142 7.20 1.49 -9.44
N VAL A 143 7.88 2.56 -9.00
CA VAL A 143 8.99 2.51 -8.03
C VAL A 143 8.57 3.06 -6.67
N ALA A 144 7.78 4.14 -6.64
CA ALA A 144 7.29 4.76 -5.41
C ALA A 144 6.44 3.79 -4.57
N GLU A 145 5.50 3.08 -5.21
CA GLU A 145 4.61 2.19 -4.48
C GLU A 145 5.36 1.00 -3.85
N PRO A 146 6.26 0.29 -4.57
CA PRO A 146 7.09 -0.71 -3.93
C PRO A 146 8.03 -0.17 -2.84
N ALA A 147 8.61 1.02 -3.00
CA ALA A 147 9.45 1.63 -1.98
C ALA A 147 8.69 1.88 -0.67
N SER A 148 7.37 2.15 -0.74
CA SER A 148 6.53 2.29 0.46
C SER A 148 6.51 1.01 1.33
N MET A 149 6.79 -0.17 0.76
CA MET A 149 6.89 -1.43 1.52
C MET A 149 8.11 -1.47 2.44
N LEU A 150 9.09 -0.57 2.30
CA LEU A 150 10.15 -0.42 3.29
C LEU A 150 9.60 -0.03 4.67
N SER A 151 8.42 0.62 4.74
CA SER A 151 7.73 0.88 6.01
C SER A 151 7.42 -0.41 6.79
N MET A 152 7.23 -1.53 6.09
CA MET A 152 6.99 -2.84 6.69
C MET A 152 8.16 -3.30 7.56
N VAL A 153 9.39 -2.89 7.22
CA VAL A 153 10.59 -3.13 8.05
C VAL A 153 10.46 -2.45 9.40
N VAL A 154 10.09 -1.17 9.39
CA VAL A 154 9.86 -0.37 10.61
C VAL A 154 8.74 -1.00 11.43
N THR A 155 7.63 -1.40 10.78
CA THR A 155 6.52 -2.07 11.45
C THR A 155 6.96 -3.35 12.15
N VAL A 156 7.75 -4.20 11.50
CA VAL A 156 8.22 -5.47 12.07
C VAL A 156 9.12 -5.25 13.29
N ILE A 157 9.99 -4.24 13.24
CA ILE A 157 10.84 -3.84 14.37
C ILE A 157 9.95 -3.33 15.52
N LEU A 158 9.02 -2.43 15.22
CA LEU A 158 8.14 -1.84 16.23
C LEU A 158 7.22 -2.88 16.89
N SER A 159 6.70 -3.84 16.11
CA SER A 159 5.91 -4.98 16.61
C SER A 159 6.70 -5.83 17.61
N HIS A 160 8.02 -5.98 17.46
CA HIS A 160 8.81 -6.68 18.46
C HIS A 160 8.91 -5.91 19.77
N PHE A 161 9.25 -4.62 19.68
CA PHE A 161 9.44 -3.79 20.86
C PHE A 161 8.13 -3.53 21.61
N MET A 162 7.02 -3.34 20.89
CA MET A 162 5.72 -2.99 21.50
C MET A 162 4.84 -4.20 21.81
N LEU A 163 4.85 -5.25 20.98
CA LEU A 163 3.96 -6.41 21.11
C LEU A 163 4.68 -7.69 21.57
N GLY A 164 6.02 -7.67 21.67
CA GLY A 164 6.81 -8.82 22.13
C GLY A 164 6.83 -10.00 21.15
N GLU A 165 6.49 -9.79 19.88
CA GLU A 165 6.40 -10.88 18.90
C GLU A 165 7.78 -11.44 18.51
N ASN A 166 7.87 -12.75 18.28
CA ASN A 166 9.10 -13.42 17.85
C ASN A 166 9.44 -13.09 16.37
N ILE A 167 10.45 -12.25 16.13
CA ILE A 167 10.80 -11.74 14.79
C ILE A 167 11.73 -12.65 13.97
N LYS A 168 12.30 -13.71 14.55
CA LYS A 168 13.45 -14.43 13.94
C LYS A 168 13.21 -14.88 12.48
N GLY A 169 11.98 -15.24 12.12
CA GLY A 169 11.62 -15.57 10.73
C GLY A 169 11.25 -14.38 9.83
N ARG A 170 10.84 -13.26 10.42
CA ARG A 170 10.41 -12.04 9.70
C ARG A 170 11.60 -11.16 9.29
N LEU A 171 12.72 -11.24 10.00
CA LEU A 171 13.96 -10.51 9.66
C LEU A 171 14.53 -10.89 8.29
N ALA A 172 14.41 -12.16 7.89
CA ALA A 172 14.85 -12.61 6.57
C ALA A 172 14.02 -11.97 5.44
N GLY A 173 12.70 -11.86 5.61
CA GLY A 173 11.81 -11.16 4.67
C GLY A 173 12.14 -9.67 4.56
N VAL A 174 12.45 -9.03 5.69
CA VAL A 174 12.90 -7.63 5.75
C VAL A 174 14.17 -7.38 4.94
N LEU A 175 15.19 -8.21 5.08
CA LEU A 175 16.45 -8.07 4.34
C LEU A 175 16.23 -8.21 2.83
N VAL A 176 15.37 -9.14 2.42
CA VAL A 176 14.99 -9.33 1.01
C VAL A 176 14.20 -8.12 0.49
N ILE A 177 13.30 -7.54 1.29
CA ILE A 177 12.56 -6.33 0.92
C ILE A 177 13.51 -5.14 0.70
N ILE A 178 14.50 -4.98 1.58
CA ILE A 178 15.53 -3.93 1.45
C ILE A 178 16.33 -4.13 0.15
N ALA A 179 16.80 -5.36 -0.10
CA ALA A 179 17.54 -5.68 -1.32
C ALA A 179 16.70 -5.47 -2.60
N GLY A 180 15.43 -5.86 -2.58
CA GLY A 180 14.50 -5.66 -3.69
C GLY A 180 14.21 -4.18 -3.96
N SER A 181 14.05 -3.38 -2.91
CA SER A 181 13.86 -1.93 -3.06
C SER A 181 15.11 -1.27 -3.61
N TRP A 182 16.32 -1.68 -3.20
CA TRP A 182 17.56 -1.14 -3.76
C TRP A 182 17.68 -1.43 -5.25
N ALA A 183 17.32 -2.65 -5.67
CA ALA A 183 17.32 -3.05 -7.07
C ALA A 183 16.31 -2.28 -7.96
N LEU A 184 15.34 -1.58 -7.37
CA LEU A 184 14.41 -0.71 -8.12
C LEU A 184 14.99 0.68 -8.44
N PHE A 185 15.98 1.13 -7.66
CA PHE A 185 16.60 2.45 -7.80
C PHE A 185 17.90 2.43 -8.63
N VAL A 186 18.46 1.25 -8.90
CA VAL A 186 19.64 1.02 -9.76
C VAL A 186 19.19 0.76 -11.20
#